data_AF-A0A5Q0GI65-F1
#
_entry.id   AF-A0A5Q0GI65-F1
#
_cell.length_a   1.000
_cell.length_b   1.000
_cell.length_c   1.000
_cell.angle_alpha   90.00
_cell.angle_beta   90.00
_cell.angle_gamma   90.00
#
_symmetry.space_group_name_H-M   'P 1'
#
loop_
_entity.id
_entity.type
_entity.pdbx_description
1 polymer ?
#
loop_
_entity_poly.entity_id
_entity_poly.type
_entity_poly.pdbx_seq_one_letter_code
_entity_poly.pdbx_strand_id
1 'polypeptide(L)'
;MNQEEPNYIQSTFNQENTVNPMDLLFDEKWLRKAVEAEDKVGGKIGAGLDWGSGFGDLMLNFELLGRLTTLRVSLNREVRLLLNNWNLGTATKIAVKTARDRLLQRLKQPTPEVREQILIVLGKDELYGEEFISNREIMRELLAVLLKQEDWETIAAVAADSLKETIMYQVSVEKISA
;
A
#
# COMPACT_ATOMS: atom_id res chain seq x y z
N MET A 1 20.09 -49.44 -30.68
CA MET A 1 18.66 -49.04 -30.66
C MET A 1 18.18 -49.31 -29.24
N ASN A 2 18.35 -48.36 -28.33
CA ASN A 2 17.48 -47.22 -28.05
C ASN A 2 16.02 -47.66 -27.84
N GLN A 3 15.58 -47.69 -26.58
CA GLN A 3 14.50 -46.83 -26.08
C GLN A 3 14.39 -47.00 -24.57
N GLU A 4 14.82 -45.97 -23.84
CA GLU A 4 14.51 -45.76 -22.42
C GLU A 4 13.05 -45.29 -22.32
N GLU A 5 12.24 -45.97 -21.50
CA GLU A 5 10.90 -45.52 -21.11
C GLU A 5 11.01 -44.48 -19.99
N PRO A 6 10.34 -43.32 -20.08
CA PRO A 6 10.41 -42.31 -19.03
C PRO A 6 9.56 -42.71 -17.82
N ASN A 7 10.25 -42.77 -16.69
CA ASN A 7 9.72 -42.98 -15.35
C ASN A 7 8.83 -41.78 -14.95
N TYR A 8 7.51 -41.94 -15.02
CA TYR A 8 6.56 -40.94 -14.50
C TYR A 8 6.65 -40.93 -12.97
N ILE A 9 7.39 -39.96 -12.44
CA ILE A 9 7.38 -39.63 -11.02
C ILE A 9 5.96 -39.13 -10.69
N GLN A 10 5.16 -39.98 -10.04
CA GLN A 10 3.98 -39.58 -9.31
C GLN A 10 4.39 -38.57 -8.25
N SER A 11 4.19 -37.28 -8.52
CA SER A 11 4.26 -36.23 -7.52
C SER A 11 3.08 -36.41 -6.57
N THR A 12 3.30 -37.13 -5.49
CA THR A 12 2.47 -37.11 -4.28
C THR A 12 2.52 -35.71 -3.67
N PHE A 13 1.69 -34.81 -4.21
CA PHE A 13 1.33 -33.58 -3.50
C PHE A 13 0.43 -33.98 -2.34
N ASN A 14 1.02 -34.07 -1.16
CA ASN A 14 0.32 -34.24 0.12
C ASN A 14 -0.75 -33.14 0.26
N GLN A 15 -2.01 -33.56 0.30
CA GLN A 15 -3.22 -32.75 0.49
C GLN A 15 -3.44 -32.34 1.96
N GLU A 16 -2.42 -31.85 2.67
CA GLU A 16 -2.62 -31.37 4.04
C GLU A 16 -2.42 -29.86 4.13
N ASN A 17 -3.54 -29.18 4.42
CA ASN A 17 -3.77 -27.74 4.59
C ASN A 17 -3.92 -26.90 3.32
N THR A 18 -4.82 -27.34 2.44
CA THR A 18 -5.52 -26.41 1.54
C THR A 18 -6.49 -25.55 2.35
N VAL A 19 -5.96 -24.55 3.05
CA VAL A 19 -6.81 -23.52 3.66
C VAL A 19 -7.49 -22.79 2.51
N ASN A 20 -8.82 -22.84 2.47
CA ASN A 20 -9.60 -22.16 1.45
C ASN A 20 -9.28 -20.65 1.50
N PRO A 21 -8.87 -20.02 0.40
CA PRO A 21 -8.58 -18.57 0.35
C PRO A 21 -9.78 -17.72 0.80
N MET A 22 -11.00 -18.23 0.63
CA MET A 22 -12.21 -17.60 1.17
C MET A 22 -12.24 -17.65 2.70
N ASP A 23 -11.79 -18.74 3.31
CA ASP A 23 -11.69 -18.85 4.77
C ASP A 23 -10.63 -17.89 5.31
N LEU A 24 -9.54 -17.63 4.56
CA LEU A 24 -8.50 -16.64 4.92
C LEU A 24 -8.99 -15.18 4.84
N LEU A 25 -9.88 -14.86 3.91
CA LEU A 25 -10.50 -13.52 3.79
C LEU A 25 -11.45 -13.20 4.96
N PHE A 26 -12.05 -14.24 5.55
CA PHE A 26 -12.94 -14.13 6.72
C PHE A 26 -12.29 -14.60 8.03
N ASP A 27 -11.01 -15.02 7.99
CA ASP A 27 -10.27 -15.43 9.18
C ASP A 27 -9.88 -14.19 9.99
N GLU A 28 -10.62 -13.99 11.07
CA GLU A 28 -10.44 -12.92 12.04
C GLU A 28 -9.02 -12.88 12.62
N LYS A 29 -8.28 -14.00 12.66
CA LYS A 29 -6.87 -14.03 13.10
C LYS A 29 -5.92 -13.42 12.08
N TRP A 30 -6.16 -13.62 10.79
CA TRP A 30 -5.34 -13.06 9.71
C TRP A 30 -5.58 -11.56 9.57
N LEU A 31 -6.87 -11.16 9.62
CA LEU A 31 -7.29 -9.78 9.77
C LEU A 31 -6.66 -9.13 11.01
N ARG A 32 -6.66 -9.79 12.18
CA ARG A 32 -6.02 -9.23 13.40
C ARG A 32 -4.52 -9.05 13.27
N LYS A 33 -3.77 -9.95 12.62
CA LYS A 33 -2.31 -9.77 12.42
C LYS A 33 -1.99 -8.63 11.46
N ALA A 34 -2.77 -8.50 10.39
CA ALA A 34 -2.67 -7.35 9.50
C ALA A 34 -3.07 -6.04 10.22
N VAL A 35 -4.09 -6.08 11.09
CA VAL A 35 -4.49 -4.97 11.97
C VAL A 35 -3.40 -4.63 12.99
N GLU A 36 -2.71 -5.59 13.60
CA GLU A 36 -1.60 -5.33 14.54
C GLU A 36 -0.37 -4.72 13.85
N ALA A 37 -0.12 -5.09 12.59
CA ALA A 37 0.85 -4.41 11.74
C ALA A 37 0.35 -3.00 11.38
N GLU A 38 -0.95 -2.82 11.13
CA GLU A 38 -1.58 -1.53 10.80
C GLU A 38 -1.70 -0.55 11.97
N ASP A 39 -1.93 -0.99 13.20
CA ASP A 39 -2.02 -0.14 14.39
C ASP A 39 -0.66 0.49 14.73
N LYS A 40 0.44 -0.18 14.35
CA LYS A 40 1.80 0.39 14.36
C LYS A 40 2.02 1.45 13.27
N VAL A 41 1.15 1.55 12.26
CA VAL A 41 1.26 2.49 11.13
C VAL A 41 0.02 3.38 10.90
N GLY A 42 -1.06 3.26 11.67
CA GLY A 42 -2.27 4.10 11.59
C GLY A 42 -3.10 3.96 10.30
N GLY A 43 -3.18 2.76 9.72
CA GLY A 43 -4.04 2.45 8.56
C GLY A 43 -5.46 2.01 8.97
N LYS A 44 -6.45 2.18 8.09
CA LYS A 44 -7.76 1.52 8.20
C LYS A 44 -7.89 0.46 7.09
N ILE A 45 -7.98 -0.82 7.46
CA ILE A 45 -8.11 -1.99 6.56
C ILE A 45 -9.37 -1.98 5.66
N GLY A 46 -10.40 -1.17 5.93
CA GLY A 46 -11.63 -1.18 5.11
C GLY A 46 -11.47 -0.72 3.65
N ALA A 47 -10.28 -0.30 3.22
CA ALA A 47 -10.10 0.43 1.98
C ALA A 47 -9.65 -0.40 0.75
N GLY A 48 -9.50 -1.72 0.90
CA GLY A 48 -9.14 -2.65 -0.19
C GLY A 48 -10.32 -3.34 -0.90
N LEU A 49 -11.54 -3.18 -0.38
CA LEU A 49 -12.74 -3.89 -0.87
C LEU A 49 -13.57 -3.10 -1.89
N ASP A 50 -13.15 -1.88 -2.23
CA ASP A 50 -13.92 -0.98 -3.11
C ASP A 50 -13.04 -0.49 -4.26
N TRP A 51 -12.76 -1.40 -5.20
CA TRP A 51 -12.09 -1.12 -6.48
C TRP A 51 -13.10 -0.86 -7.62
N GLY A 52 -14.35 -0.52 -7.27
CA GLY A 52 -15.42 -0.35 -8.25
C GLY A 52 -15.55 -1.56 -9.18
N SER A 53 -15.77 -1.31 -10.48
CA SER A 53 -16.02 -2.37 -11.46
C SER A 53 -14.82 -3.28 -11.77
N GLY A 54 -13.60 -2.92 -11.36
CA GLY A 54 -12.38 -3.73 -11.60
C GLY A 54 -12.10 -4.75 -10.49
N PHE A 55 -12.86 -4.73 -9.40
CA PHE A 55 -12.69 -5.64 -8.28
C PHE A 55 -13.01 -7.10 -8.67
N GLY A 56 -13.97 -7.31 -9.57
CA GLY A 56 -14.35 -8.64 -10.04
C GLY A 56 -13.20 -9.39 -10.70
N ASP A 57 -12.48 -8.73 -11.61
CA ASP A 57 -11.35 -9.34 -12.34
C ASP A 57 -10.15 -9.62 -11.43
N LEU A 58 -9.93 -8.78 -10.41
CA LEU A 58 -8.91 -8.99 -9.38
C LEU A 58 -9.26 -10.15 -8.44
N MET A 59 -10.53 -10.29 -8.07
CA MET A 59 -11.01 -11.40 -7.24
C MET A 59 -10.92 -12.75 -7.97
N LEU A 60 -10.98 -12.76 -9.30
CA LEU A 60 -10.78 -13.96 -10.11
C LEU A 60 -9.30 -14.40 -10.18
N ASN A 61 -8.36 -13.56 -9.71
CA ASN A 61 -6.95 -13.86 -9.66
C ASN A 61 -6.36 -13.53 -8.26
N PHE A 62 -6.45 -14.50 -7.36
CA PHE A 62 -5.95 -14.41 -5.98
C PHE A 62 -4.47 -13.99 -5.89
N GLU A 63 -3.65 -14.38 -6.86
CA GLU A 63 -2.24 -13.99 -6.91
C GLU A 63 -2.10 -12.48 -7.17
N LEU A 64 -2.83 -11.94 -8.15
CA LEU A 64 -2.85 -10.50 -8.42
C LEU A 64 -3.38 -9.69 -7.23
N LEU A 65 -4.39 -10.21 -6.52
CA LEU A 65 -4.91 -9.58 -5.30
C LEU A 65 -3.85 -9.53 -4.19
N GLY A 66 -3.08 -10.61 -4.02
CA GLY A 66 -1.94 -10.66 -3.09
C GLY A 66 -0.87 -9.63 -3.45
N ARG A 67 -0.46 -9.59 -4.72
CA ARG A 67 0.53 -8.63 -5.23
C ARG A 67 0.09 -7.18 -5.07
N LEU A 68 -1.20 -6.90 -5.27
CA LEU A 68 -1.77 -5.56 -5.09
C LEU A 68 -1.76 -5.12 -3.63
N THR A 69 -1.99 -6.05 -2.71
CA THR A 69 -1.87 -5.79 -1.27
C THR A 69 -0.42 -5.43 -0.92
N THR A 70 0.54 -6.24 -1.35
CA THR A 70 1.98 -5.96 -1.15
C THR A 70 2.39 -4.62 -1.77
N LEU A 71 1.90 -4.30 -2.97
CA LEU A 71 2.17 -3.04 -3.65
C LEU A 71 1.67 -1.84 -2.83
N ARG A 72 0.41 -1.88 -2.37
CA ARG A 72 -0.18 -0.81 -1.54
C ARG A 72 0.61 -0.58 -0.26
N VAL A 73 0.99 -1.67 0.43
CA VAL A 73 1.78 -1.59 1.65
C VAL A 73 3.15 -0.97 1.36
N SER A 74 3.79 -1.38 0.27
CA SER A 74 5.10 -0.87 -0.16
C SER A 74 5.07 0.62 -0.52
N LEU A 75 4.05 1.08 -1.23
CA LEU A 75 3.84 2.50 -1.54
C LEU A 75 3.64 3.35 -0.27
N ASN A 76 2.83 2.87 0.68
CA ASN A 76 2.60 3.55 1.96
C ASN A 76 3.86 3.63 2.83
N ARG A 77 4.73 2.62 2.74
CA ARG A 77 6.05 2.62 3.37
C ARG A 77 6.97 3.62 2.69
N GLU A 78 7.05 3.60 1.36
CA GLU A 78 7.97 4.41 0.58
C GLU A 78 7.65 5.92 0.64
N VAL A 79 6.37 6.29 0.67
CA VAL A 79 5.95 7.69 0.87
C VAL A 79 6.23 8.17 2.29
N ARG A 80 6.10 7.30 3.30
CA ARG A 80 6.48 7.62 4.68
C ARG A 80 7.98 7.85 4.79
N LEU A 81 8.79 6.98 4.21
CA LEU A 81 10.25 7.13 4.20
C LEU A 81 10.69 8.43 3.50
N LEU A 82 10.03 8.79 2.39
CA LEU A 82 10.27 10.07 1.71
C LEU A 82 10.05 11.27 2.62
N LEU A 83 8.85 11.36 3.20
CA LEU A 83 8.44 12.50 4.01
C LEU A 83 9.21 12.59 5.32
N ASN A 84 9.58 11.45 5.90
CA ASN A 84 10.48 11.42 7.05
C ASN A 84 11.87 11.98 6.70
N ASN A 85 12.40 11.65 5.51
CA ASN A 85 13.71 12.14 5.07
C ASN A 85 13.75 13.64 4.78
N TRP A 86 12.59 14.26 4.51
CA TRP A 86 12.48 15.71 4.33
C TRP A 86 12.53 16.49 5.65
N ASN A 87 12.50 15.81 6.79
CA ASN A 87 12.65 16.40 8.12
C ASN A 87 11.68 17.56 8.40
N LEU A 88 10.38 17.35 8.13
CA LEU A 88 9.32 18.36 8.28
C LEU A 88 8.94 18.63 9.76
N GLY A 89 9.71 18.12 10.72
CA GLY A 89 9.43 18.24 12.15
C GLY A 89 8.05 17.67 12.53
N THR A 90 7.30 18.42 13.33
CA THR A 90 5.96 18.03 13.82
C THR A 90 4.93 17.86 12.70
N ALA A 91 5.13 18.53 11.55
CA ALA A 91 4.24 18.43 10.39
C ALA A 91 4.38 17.09 9.62
N THR A 92 5.44 16.31 9.89
CA THR A 92 5.69 15.03 9.20
C THR A 92 4.51 14.06 9.33
N LYS A 93 3.91 13.95 10.53
CA LYS A 93 2.80 13.02 10.77
C LYS A 93 1.57 13.34 9.93
N ILE A 94 1.19 14.62 9.84
CA ILE A 94 0.03 15.04 9.07
C ILE A 94 0.31 14.95 7.56
N ALA A 95 1.52 15.30 7.12
CA ALA A 95 1.93 15.15 5.72
C ALA A 95 1.85 13.68 5.27
N VAL A 96 2.37 12.75 6.07
CA VAL A 96 2.31 11.30 5.79
C VAL A 96 0.87 10.82 5.72
N LYS A 97 0.01 11.25 6.65
CA LYS A 97 -1.41 10.89 6.63
C LYS A 97 -2.08 11.36 5.35
N THR A 98 -1.95 12.65 5.01
CA THR A 98 -2.55 13.23 3.80
C THR A 98 -2.04 12.53 2.54
N ALA A 99 -0.75 12.23 2.45
CA ALA A 99 -0.19 11.53 1.29
C ALA A 99 -0.77 10.11 1.13
N ARG A 100 -0.94 9.38 2.24
CA ARG A 100 -1.56 8.04 2.22
C ARG A 100 -3.02 8.08 1.81
N ASP A 101 -3.76 9.09 2.27
CA ASP A 101 -5.16 9.29 1.88
C ASP A 101 -5.27 9.56 0.37
N ARG A 102 -4.37 10.39 -0.20
CA ARG A 102 -4.29 10.64 -1.64
C ARG A 102 -3.94 9.39 -2.44
N LEU A 103 -2.93 8.63 -2.01
CA LEU A 103 -2.57 7.34 -2.63
C LEU A 103 -3.75 6.39 -2.63
N LEU A 104 -4.46 6.28 -1.50
CA LEU A 104 -5.60 5.40 -1.38
C LEU A 104 -6.73 5.81 -2.34
N GLN A 105 -7.06 7.11 -2.42
CA GLN A 105 -8.04 7.61 -3.38
C GLN A 105 -7.67 7.25 -4.82
N ARG A 106 -6.40 7.44 -5.19
CA ARG A 106 -5.89 7.14 -6.53
C ARG A 106 -5.93 5.64 -6.85
N LEU A 107 -5.63 4.80 -5.87
CA LEU A 107 -5.67 3.33 -6.02
C LEU A 107 -7.10 2.79 -6.08
N LYS A 108 -8.07 3.40 -5.38
CA LYS A 108 -9.48 2.96 -5.46
C LYS A 108 -10.10 3.22 -6.82
N GLN A 109 -9.76 4.35 -7.44
CA GLN A 109 -10.31 4.78 -8.72
C GLN A 109 -9.19 5.27 -9.64
N PRO A 110 -8.32 4.36 -10.13
CA PRO A 110 -7.23 4.74 -11.00
C PRO A 110 -7.77 5.16 -12.35
N THR A 111 -7.20 6.23 -12.92
CA THR A 111 -7.43 6.57 -14.34
C THR A 111 -6.90 5.44 -15.22
N PRO A 112 -7.33 5.34 -16.49
CA PRO A 112 -6.83 4.30 -17.40
C PRO A 112 -5.30 4.25 -17.47
N GLU A 113 -4.63 5.40 -17.52
CA GLU A 113 -3.17 5.50 -17.59
C GLU A 113 -2.52 5.00 -16.29
N VAL A 114 -3.06 5.39 -15.14
CA VAL A 114 -2.56 4.93 -13.83
C VAL A 114 -2.79 3.42 -13.67
N ARG A 115 -3.93 2.93 -14.13
CA ARG A 115 -4.28 1.50 -14.07
C ARG A 115 -3.28 0.66 -14.87
N GLU A 116 -2.92 1.09 -16.07
CA GLU A 116 -1.93 0.41 -16.90
C GLU A 116 -0.57 0.34 -16.20
N GLN A 117 -0.10 1.45 -15.62
CA GLN A 117 1.15 1.47 -14.86
C GLN A 117 1.14 0.54 -13.64
N ILE A 118 0.02 0.50 -12.91
CA ILE A 118 -0.14 -0.45 -11.79
C ILE A 118 -0.06 -1.89 -12.30
N LEU A 119 -0.76 -2.22 -13.38
CA LEU A 119 -0.75 -3.58 -13.95
C LEU A 119 0.64 -4.00 -14.43
N ILE A 120 1.41 -3.09 -15.03
CA ILE A 120 2.81 -3.34 -15.42
C ILE A 120 3.64 -3.72 -14.20
N VAL A 121 3.50 -2.99 -13.08
CA VAL A 121 4.25 -3.29 -11.85
C VAL A 121 3.78 -4.61 -11.23
N LEU A 122 2.47 -4.89 -11.22
CA LEU A 122 1.91 -6.15 -10.71
C LEU A 122 2.38 -7.36 -11.51
N GLY A 123 2.65 -7.21 -12.81
CA GLY A 123 3.16 -8.27 -13.68
C GLY A 123 4.64 -8.60 -13.53
N LYS A 124 5.40 -7.85 -12.72
CA LYS A 124 6.83 -8.08 -12.47
C LYS A 124 7.02 -9.04 -11.30
N ASP A 125 7.05 -10.33 -11.60
CA ASP A 125 7.18 -11.42 -10.61
C ASP A 125 8.34 -11.20 -9.64
N GLU A 126 9.46 -10.65 -10.11
CA GLU A 126 10.68 -10.42 -9.33
C GLU A 126 10.52 -9.40 -8.19
N LEU A 127 9.44 -8.62 -8.20
CA LEU A 127 9.15 -7.65 -7.13
C LEU A 127 8.43 -8.28 -5.94
N TYR A 128 7.94 -9.51 -6.10
CA TYR A 128 7.06 -10.18 -5.13
C TYR A 128 7.72 -11.46 -4.60
N GLY A 129 7.43 -11.78 -3.33
CA GLY A 129 8.08 -12.86 -2.60
C GLY A 129 8.51 -12.45 -1.18
N GLU A 130 8.59 -11.15 -0.94
CA GLU A 130 8.79 -10.54 0.39
C GLU A 130 7.52 -9.82 0.85
N GLU A 131 7.50 -9.44 2.14
CA GLU A 131 6.41 -8.63 2.73
C GLU A 131 6.28 -7.24 2.08
N PHE A 132 7.38 -6.71 1.53
CA PHE A 132 7.44 -5.41 0.87
C PHE A 132 8.30 -5.47 -0.39
N ILE A 133 7.98 -4.62 -1.37
CA ILE A 133 8.80 -4.40 -2.55
C ILE A 133 10.03 -3.58 -2.13
N SER A 134 11.19 -4.22 -2.16
CA SER A 134 12.46 -3.61 -1.76
C SER A 134 13.03 -2.65 -2.82
N ASN A 135 12.61 -2.78 -4.08
CA ASN A 135 13.05 -1.89 -5.17
C ASN A 135 12.45 -0.48 -5.02
N ARG A 136 13.23 0.43 -4.42
CA ARG A 136 12.80 1.82 -4.16
C ARG A 136 12.64 2.66 -5.42
N GLU A 137 13.41 2.38 -6.48
CA GLU A 137 13.35 3.12 -7.74
C GLU A 137 11.97 2.94 -8.39
N ILE A 138 11.53 1.68 -8.54
CA ILE A 138 10.21 1.37 -9.08
C ILE A 138 9.09 1.95 -8.19
N MET A 139 9.25 1.90 -6.87
CA MET A 139 8.28 2.52 -5.97
C MET A 139 8.24 4.04 -6.11
N ARG A 140 9.38 4.70 -6.35
CA ARG A 140 9.45 6.15 -6.57
C ARG A 140 8.82 6.57 -7.89
N GLU A 141 9.09 5.82 -8.96
CA GLU A 141 8.45 6.03 -10.26
C GLU A 141 6.94 5.89 -10.15
N LEU A 142 6.46 4.82 -9.51
CA LEU A 142 5.03 4.61 -9.34
C LEU A 142 4.39 5.68 -8.43
N LEU A 143 5.09 6.15 -7.39
CA LEU A 143 4.63 7.28 -6.58
C LEU A 143 4.50 8.56 -7.40
N ALA A 144 5.41 8.83 -8.34
CA ALA A 144 5.34 10.02 -9.21
C ALA A 144 4.14 9.96 -10.18
N VAL A 145 3.72 8.74 -10.58
CA VAL A 145 2.50 8.53 -11.36
C VAL A 145 1.24 8.70 -10.50
N LEU A 146 1.27 8.22 -9.26
CA LEU A 146 0.10 8.19 -8.36
C LEU A 146 -0.16 9.54 -7.67
N LEU A 147 0.89 10.27 -7.30
CA LEU A 147 0.83 11.56 -6.62
C LEU A 147 1.32 12.65 -7.56
N LYS A 148 0.35 13.40 -8.09
CA LYS A 148 0.61 14.52 -8.99
C LYS A 148 1.02 15.76 -8.20
N GLN A 149 1.48 16.79 -8.90
CA GLN A 149 1.84 18.07 -8.31
C GLN A 149 0.74 18.64 -7.39
N GLU A 150 -0.52 18.56 -7.82
CA GLU A 150 -1.71 18.96 -7.03
C GLU A 150 -1.83 18.22 -5.68
N ASP A 151 -1.42 16.95 -5.62
CA ASP A 151 -1.43 16.15 -4.40
C ASP A 151 -0.33 16.64 -3.45
N TRP A 152 0.87 16.94 -3.99
CA TRP A 152 1.97 17.50 -3.21
C TRP A 152 1.65 18.89 -2.66
N GLU A 153 0.97 19.73 -3.45
CA GLU A 153 0.47 21.03 -3.00
C GLU A 153 -0.55 20.87 -1.89
N THR A 154 -1.48 19.92 -2.00
CA THR A 154 -2.40 19.59 -0.91
C THR A 154 -1.64 19.15 0.35
N ILE A 155 -0.68 18.24 0.21
CA ILE A 155 0.11 17.72 1.35
C ILE A 155 0.84 18.88 2.04
N ALA A 156 1.46 19.77 1.28
CA ALA A 156 2.16 20.94 1.79
C ALA A 156 1.21 21.92 2.50
N ALA A 157 0.06 22.24 1.89
CA ALA A 157 -0.94 23.14 2.46
C ALA A 157 -1.47 22.62 3.80
N VAL A 158 -1.89 21.35 3.85
CA VAL A 158 -2.41 20.73 5.09
C VAL A 158 -1.33 20.66 6.18
N ALA A 159 -0.09 20.38 5.80
CA ALA A 159 1.03 20.37 6.74
C ALA A 159 1.32 21.78 7.31
N ALA A 160 1.29 22.81 6.47
CA ALA A 160 1.49 24.20 6.88
C ALA A 160 0.35 24.70 7.77
N ASP A 161 -0.90 24.41 7.43
CA ASP A 161 -2.07 24.80 8.22
C ASP A 161 -2.04 24.15 9.61
N SER A 162 -1.70 22.85 9.69
CA SER A 162 -1.56 22.15 10.96
C SER A 162 -0.46 22.75 11.85
N LEU A 163 0.67 23.17 11.25
CA LEU A 163 1.73 23.84 11.97
C LEU A 163 1.29 25.23 12.47
N LYS A 164 0.59 25.98 11.62
CA LYS A 164 0.01 27.29 11.98
C LYS A 164 -0.95 27.17 13.17
N GLU A 165 -1.87 26.20 13.13
CA GLU A 165 -2.80 25.92 14.24
C GLU A 165 -2.05 25.61 15.54
N THR A 166 -0.99 24.79 15.44
CA THR A 166 -0.17 24.42 16.60
C THR A 166 0.51 25.65 17.20
N ILE A 167 1.10 26.52 16.39
CA ILE A 167 1.74 27.76 16.86
C ILE A 167 0.71 28.68 17.54
N MET A 168 -0.45 28.90 16.90
CA MET A 168 -1.49 29.78 17.45
C MET A 168 -2.08 29.23 18.76
N TYR A 169 -2.19 27.91 18.88
CA TYR A 169 -2.58 27.26 20.11
C TYR A 169 -1.55 27.52 21.22
N GLN A 170 -0.25 27.34 20.96
CA GLN A 170 0.79 27.61 21.96
C GLN A 170 0.81 29.07 22.39
N VAL A 171 0.70 30.04 21.47
CA VAL A 171 0.60 31.47 21.82
C VAL A 171 -0.59 31.75 22.76
N SER A 172 -1.72 31.10 22.50
CA SER A 172 -2.94 31.26 23.31
C SER A 172 -2.83 30.60 24.69
N VAL A 173 -2.19 29.43 24.76
CA VAL A 173 -2.06 28.62 25.99
C VAL A 173 -0.95 29.11 26.89
N GLU A 174 0.21 29.46 26.33
CA GLU A 174 1.34 29.97 27.10
C GLU A 174 1.03 31.31 27.76
N LYS A 175 -0.10 31.97 27.42
CA LYS A 175 -0.38 33.36 27.76
C LYS A 175 0.92 34.14 27.67
N ILE A 176 1.42 34.29 26.44
CA ILE A 176 2.39 35.35 26.16
C ILE A 176 1.60 36.67 26.33
N SER A 177 1.21 36.93 27.57
CA SER A 177 0.64 38.15 28.08
C SER A 177 1.76 39.15 27.92
N ALA A 178 1.55 40.09 27.01
CA ALA A 178 2.25 41.35 27.00
C ALA A 178 2.13 42.05 28.36
#